data_AF-A0A2D6D707-F1
#
_entry.id   AF-A0A2D6D707-F1
#
_cell.length_a   1.000
_cell.length_b   1.000
_cell.length_c   1.000
_cell.angle_alpha   90.00
_cell.angle_beta   90.00
_cell.angle_gamma   90.00
#
_symmetry.space_group_name_H-M   'P 1'
#
loop_
_entity.id
_entity.type
_entity.pdbx_description
1 polymer ?
#
loop_
_entity_poly.entity_id
_entity_poly.type
_entity_poly.pdbx_seq_one_letter_code
_entity_poly.pdbx_strand_id
1 'polypeptide(L)'
;MTKLLSSLTQNKKVNTVIFLLILFLAIIFFGYYFFSSDPGNQVNSNDDIDDYVEEFNVSEGDKSELEILLNALEQNQNNPDLFLKLGSLKKNAGDYLGAEEAWLKAVELRPLGSIAFGNLADLYTNFLQDSDKATSAYESVLENTQGEPKNIFYYRNYFDFALFNLEDKEKAVAVMLDGIANNPGNSELPAVLAGFYRDEGNITKAIQYFQLALDLDPNDDLVAAELEKLQ
;
A
#
# COMPACT_ATOMS: atom_id res chain seq x y z
N MET A 1 -39.62 12.96 4.72
CA MET A 1 -39.28 12.52 3.33
C MET A 1 -38.37 13.53 2.60
N THR A 2 -38.64 14.84 2.71
CA THR A 2 -37.89 15.93 2.02
C THR A 2 -36.42 16.06 2.43
N LYS A 3 -36.06 15.87 3.72
CA LYS A 3 -34.65 15.93 4.18
C LYS A 3 -33.78 14.76 3.68
N LEU A 4 -34.36 13.57 3.51
CA LEU A 4 -33.64 12.37 3.05
C LEU A 4 -33.34 12.44 1.55
N LEU A 5 -34.28 12.96 0.76
CA LEU A 5 -34.06 13.20 -0.67
C LEU A 5 -33.01 14.30 -0.90
N SER A 6 -33.02 15.35 -0.07
CA SER A 6 -32.01 16.40 -0.08
C SER A 6 -30.59 15.85 0.16
N SER A 7 -30.38 15.02 1.19
CA SER A 7 -29.06 14.46 1.49
C SER A 7 -28.58 13.47 0.42
N LEU A 8 -29.48 12.66 -0.15
CA LEU A 8 -29.15 11.75 -1.25
C LEU A 8 -28.75 12.50 -2.52
N THR A 9 -29.42 13.63 -2.83
CA THR A 9 -29.04 14.48 -3.97
C THR A 9 -27.74 15.24 -3.73
N GLN A 10 -27.43 15.60 -2.49
CA GLN A 10 -26.19 16.27 -2.14
C GLN A 10 -25.00 15.32 -2.23
N ASN A 11 -25.12 14.09 -1.73
CA ASN A 11 -24.08 13.06 -1.85
C ASN A 11 -23.81 12.66 -3.30
N LYS A 12 -24.85 12.55 -4.15
CA LYS A 12 -24.65 12.30 -5.58
C LYS A 12 -23.90 13.45 -6.26
N LYS A 13 -24.19 14.70 -5.91
CA LYS A 13 -23.47 15.87 -6.46
C LYS A 13 -22.03 15.90 -5.98
N VAL A 14 -21.76 15.62 -4.70
CA VAL A 14 -20.40 15.55 -4.14
C VAL A 14 -19.60 14.43 -4.81
N ASN A 15 -20.16 13.23 -4.96
CA ASN A 15 -19.50 12.12 -5.64
C ASN A 15 -19.25 12.42 -7.13
N THR A 16 -20.16 13.16 -7.78
CA THR A 16 -19.98 13.59 -9.17
C THR A 16 -18.86 14.63 -9.29
N VAL A 17 -18.75 15.57 -8.34
CA VAL A 17 -17.69 16.58 -8.31
C VAL A 17 -16.33 15.93 -8.03
N ILE A 18 -16.26 14.98 -7.09
CA ILE A 18 -15.03 14.20 -6.81
C ILE A 18 -14.62 13.39 -8.04
N PHE A 19 -15.56 12.68 -8.69
CA PHE A 19 -15.28 11.94 -9.92
C PHE A 19 -14.77 12.85 -11.04
N LEU A 20 -15.35 14.04 -11.22
CA LEU A 20 -14.89 15.02 -12.21
C LEU A 20 -13.51 15.59 -11.87
N LEU A 21 -13.19 15.79 -10.59
CA LEU A 21 -11.86 16.21 -10.15
C LEU A 21 -10.81 15.12 -10.38
N ILE A 22 -11.13 13.86 -10.11
CA ILE A 22 -10.25 12.72 -10.41
C ILE A 22 -10.04 12.58 -11.92
N LEU A 23 -11.10 12.68 -12.72
CA LEU A 23 -10.99 12.64 -14.18
C LEU A 23 -10.14 13.81 -14.70
N PHE A 24 -10.29 15.00 -14.11
CA PHE A 24 -9.52 16.19 -14.47
C PHE A 24 -8.04 16.06 -14.08
N LEU A 25 -7.74 15.54 -12.89
CA LEU A 25 -6.38 15.25 -12.46
C LEU A 25 -5.75 14.13 -13.29
N ALA A 26 -6.52 13.11 -13.67
CA ALA A 26 -6.08 12.07 -14.59
C ALA A 26 -5.79 12.64 -16.00
N ILE A 27 -6.61 13.58 -16.49
CA ILE A 27 -6.37 14.26 -17.78
C ILE A 27 -5.15 15.20 -17.69
N ILE A 28 -4.92 15.87 -16.56
CA ILE A 28 -3.72 16.69 -16.37
C ILE A 28 -2.47 15.81 -16.26
N PHE A 29 -2.55 14.71 -15.51
CA PHE A 29 -1.46 13.76 -15.37
C PHE A 29 -1.15 13.07 -16.71
N PHE A 30 -2.18 12.60 -17.41
CA PHE A 30 -2.05 12.01 -18.75
C PHE A 30 -1.60 13.04 -19.77
N GLY A 31 -2.12 14.27 -19.71
CA GLY A 31 -1.74 15.37 -20.58
C GLY A 31 -0.31 15.85 -20.33
N TYR A 32 0.11 15.93 -19.07
CA TYR A 32 1.49 16.19 -18.69
C TYR A 32 2.38 15.07 -19.22
N TYR A 33 2.07 13.81 -18.93
CA TYR A 33 2.81 12.64 -19.43
C TYR A 33 2.88 12.60 -20.97
N PHE A 34 1.80 12.96 -21.67
CA PHE A 34 1.69 12.92 -23.13
C PHE A 34 2.28 14.15 -23.84
N PHE A 35 2.37 15.32 -23.17
CA PHE A 35 3.00 16.52 -23.73
C PHE A 35 4.43 16.76 -23.24
N SER A 36 4.83 16.18 -22.11
CA SER A 36 6.23 16.09 -21.68
C SER A 36 6.96 14.94 -22.37
N SER A 37 6.24 13.99 -22.97
CA SER A 37 6.81 13.05 -23.93
C SER A 37 6.90 13.70 -25.30
N ASP A 38 8.10 13.66 -25.88
CA ASP A 38 8.37 14.06 -27.25
C ASP A 38 7.42 13.29 -28.20
N PRO A 39 6.61 13.95 -29.05
CA PRO A 39 5.66 13.29 -29.95
C PRO A 39 6.34 12.46 -31.06
N GLY A 40 7.68 12.45 -31.12
CA GLY A 40 8.46 11.48 -31.90
C GLY A 40 8.63 10.11 -31.22
N ASN A 41 8.35 9.99 -29.92
CA ASN A 41 8.45 8.72 -29.20
C ASN A 41 7.08 8.04 -29.18
N GLN A 42 6.81 7.24 -30.22
CA GLN A 42 5.85 6.15 -30.10
C GLN A 42 6.18 5.42 -28.79
N VAL A 43 5.21 5.22 -27.89
CA VAL A 43 5.38 4.29 -26.76
C VAL A 43 5.60 2.92 -27.39
N ASN A 44 6.86 2.63 -27.69
CA ASN A 44 7.32 1.34 -28.08
C ASN A 44 7.16 0.52 -26.81
N SER A 45 6.36 -0.54 -26.84
CA SER A 45 6.29 -1.52 -25.74
C SER A 45 7.60 -2.33 -25.60
N ASN A 46 8.71 -1.72 -26.01
CA ASN A 46 10.09 -2.19 -26.00
C ASN A 46 10.87 -1.13 -25.20
N ASP A 47 10.53 -0.93 -23.93
CA ASP A 47 11.59 -0.52 -23.01
C ASP A 47 12.60 -1.68 -23.10
N ASP A 48 13.78 -1.44 -23.67
CA ASP A 48 14.76 -2.50 -23.80
C ASP A 48 15.04 -3.02 -22.39
N ILE A 49 15.01 -4.34 -22.21
CA ILE A 49 15.22 -4.99 -20.91
C ILE A 49 16.49 -4.47 -20.22
N ASP A 50 17.47 -4.07 -21.03
CA ASP A 50 18.75 -3.48 -20.67
C ASP A 50 18.59 -2.28 -19.72
N ASP A 51 17.51 -1.50 -19.84
CA ASP A 51 17.22 -0.35 -18.97
C ASP A 51 16.94 -0.79 -17.51
N TYR A 52 16.40 -1.99 -17.30
CA TYR A 52 16.10 -2.53 -15.97
C TYR A 52 17.20 -3.44 -15.42
N VAL A 53 18.20 -3.76 -16.25
CA VAL A 53 19.22 -4.80 -15.98
C VAL A 53 20.62 -4.18 -15.86
N GLU A 54 20.73 -2.86 -15.67
CA GLU A 54 22.00 -2.23 -15.28
C GLU A 54 22.69 -3.01 -14.15
N GLU A 55 24.01 -3.15 -14.27
CA GLU A 55 24.81 -4.04 -13.42
C GLU A 55 24.73 -3.63 -11.95
N PHE A 56 24.04 -4.45 -11.15
CA PHE A 56 23.92 -4.28 -9.70
C PHE A 56 24.56 -5.45 -8.95
N ASN A 57 25.12 -5.17 -7.78
CA ASN A 57 25.90 -6.15 -7.00
C ASN A 57 24.98 -7.14 -6.27
N VAL A 58 24.64 -8.25 -6.91
CA VAL A 58 23.95 -9.37 -6.27
C VAL A 58 24.89 -10.23 -5.41
N SER A 59 24.33 -10.82 -4.36
CA SER A 59 25.05 -11.81 -3.54
C SER A 59 25.40 -13.05 -4.36
N GLU A 60 26.44 -13.79 -3.97
CA GLU A 60 26.82 -15.02 -4.68
C GLU A 60 25.68 -16.06 -4.74
N GLY A 61 24.82 -16.07 -3.71
CA GLY A 61 23.64 -16.95 -3.68
C GLY A 61 22.56 -16.57 -4.69
N ASP A 62 22.45 -15.28 -5.03
CA ASP A 62 21.37 -14.74 -5.86
C ASP A 62 21.75 -14.66 -7.35
N LYS A 63 23.02 -14.86 -7.70
CA LYS A 63 23.50 -14.79 -9.11
C LYS A 63 22.77 -15.74 -10.05
N SER A 64 22.55 -16.98 -9.60
CA SER A 64 21.85 -17.98 -10.42
C SER A 64 20.37 -17.64 -10.59
N GLU A 65 19.74 -17.10 -9.55
CA GLU A 65 18.35 -16.62 -9.63
C GLU A 65 18.24 -15.42 -10.56
N LEU A 66 19.17 -14.48 -10.49
CA LEU A 66 19.23 -13.35 -11.41
C LEU A 66 19.35 -13.83 -12.86
N GLU A 67 20.29 -14.74 -13.17
CA GLU A 67 20.46 -15.27 -14.53
C GLU A 67 19.17 -15.93 -15.05
N ILE A 68 18.49 -16.74 -14.24
CA ILE A 68 17.22 -17.36 -14.62
C ILE A 68 16.14 -16.29 -14.85
N LEU A 69 16.09 -15.27 -14.00
CA LEU A 69 15.13 -14.20 -14.08
C LEU A 69 15.32 -13.35 -15.34
N LEU A 70 16.57 -13.01 -15.69
CA LEU A 70 16.90 -12.26 -16.90
C LEU A 70 16.50 -13.03 -18.16
N ASN A 71 16.84 -14.32 -18.24
CA ASN A 71 16.38 -15.18 -19.33
C ASN A 71 14.85 -15.21 -19.41
N ALA A 72 14.13 -15.28 -18.28
CA ALA A 72 12.68 -15.27 -18.27
C ALA A 72 12.08 -13.95 -18.75
N LEU A 73 12.69 -12.83 -18.37
CA LEU A 73 12.29 -11.49 -18.80
C LEU A 73 12.55 -11.29 -20.31
N GLU A 74 13.65 -11.81 -20.86
CA GLU A 74 13.91 -11.79 -22.31
C GLU A 74 12.82 -12.51 -23.11
N GLN A 75 12.28 -13.61 -22.56
CA GLN A 75 11.19 -14.36 -23.20
C GLN A 75 9.81 -13.70 -23.00
N ASN A 76 9.61 -12.93 -21.92
CA ASN A 76 8.33 -12.31 -21.59
C ASN A 76 8.48 -11.03 -20.77
N GLN A 77 8.68 -9.91 -21.47
CA GLN A 77 8.85 -8.57 -20.89
C GLN A 77 7.56 -7.96 -20.34
N ASN A 78 6.39 -8.60 -20.51
CA ASN A 78 5.11 -8.09 -20.02
C ASN A 78 4.58 -8.88 -18.83
N ASN A 79 5.46 -9.61 -18.13
CA ASN A 79 5.07 -10.35 -16.93
C ASN A 79 5.37 -9.56 -15.64
N PRO A 80 4.35 -8.99 -14.96
CA PRO A 80 4.54 -8.22 -13.73
C PRO A 80 5.21 -9.02 -12.61
N ASP A 81 5.02 -10.35 -12.56
CA ASP A 81 5.61 -11.18 -11.50
C ASP A 81 7.13 -11.31 -11.64
N LEU A 82 7.67 -11.15 -12.85
CA LEU A 82 9.13 -11.14 -13.05
C LEU A 82 9.73 -9.82 -12.56
N PHE A 83 9.05 -8.69 -12.81
CA PHE A 83 9.47 -7.39 -12.28
C PHE A 83 9.34 -7.29 -10.76
N LEU A 84 8.34 -7.94 -10.16
CA LEU A 84 8.25 -8.09 -8.70
C LEU A 84 9.47 -8.80 -8.11
N LYS A 85 9.94 -9.87 -8.76
CA LYS A 85 11.16 -10.60 -8.36
C LYS A 85 12.41 -9.76 -8.59
N LEU A 86 12.52 -9.08 -9.72
CA LEU A 86 13.67 -8.24 -10.05
C LEU A 86 13.85 -7.13 -9.01
N GLY A 87 12.77 -6.42 -8.67
CA GLY A 87 12.82 -5.40 -7.63
C GLY A 87 13.19 -5.96 -6.26
N SER A 88 12.77 -7.19 -5.95
CA SER A 88 13.14 -7.87 -4.69
C SER A 88 14.65 -8.17 -4.65
N LEU A 89 15.22 -8.69 -5.75
CA LEU A 89 16.65 -8.94 -5.86
C LEU A 89 17.46 -7.64 -5.78
N LYS A 90 17.03 -6.59 -6.49
CA LYS A 90 17.68 -5.26 -6.45
C LYS A 90 17.64 -4.66 -5.04
N LYS A 91 16.49 -4.72 -4.35
CA LYS A 91 16.40 -4.30 -2.94
C LYS A 91 17.36 -5.08 -2.05
N ASN A 92 17.43 -6.40 -2.19
CA ASN A 92 18.33 -7.24 -1.38
C ASN A 92 19.81 -6.92 -1.64
N ALA A 93 20.15 -6.52 -2.86
CA ALA A 93 21.46 -6.04 -3.26
C ALA A 93 21.77 -4.60 -2.78
N GLY A 94 20.79 -3.89 -2.21
CA GLY A 94 20.91 -2.49 -1.81
C GLY A 94 20.71 -1.49 -2.96
N ASP A 95 20.36 -1.95 -4.16
CA ASP A 95 19.96 -1.11 -5.29
C ASP A 95 18.50 -0.70 -5.14
N TYR A 96 18.25 0.26 -4.25
CA TYR A 96 16.88 0.70 -3.93
C TYR A 96 16.22 1.47 -5.07
N LEU A 97 16.98 2.24 -5.87
CA LEU A 97 16.43 2.96 -7.01
C LEU A 97 16.06 2.00 -8.15
N GLY A 98 16.92 1.01 -8.46
CA GLY A 98 16.55 -0.01 -9.42
C GLY A 98 15.39 -0.89 -8.92
N ALA A 99 15.25 -1.09 -7.61
CA ALA A 99 14.09 -1.77 -7.04
C ALA A 99 12.80 -0.98 -7.25
N GLU A 100 12.84 0.34 -7.07
CA GLU A 100 11.74 1.26 -7.37
C GLU A 100 11.34 1.14 -8.85
N GLU A 101 12.29 1.24 -9.77
CA GLU A 101 12.05 1.13 -11.22
C GLU A 101 11.37 -0.19 -11.61
N ALA A 102 11.91 -1.31 -11.13
CA ALA A 102 11.33 -2.63 -11.41
C ALA A 102 9.90 -2.75 -10.84
N TRP A 103 9.65 -2.29 -9.62
CA TRP A 103 8.30 -2.37 -9.04
C TRP A 103 7.31 -1.37 -9.66
N LEU A 104 7.76 -0.21 -10.13
CA LEU A 104 6.94 0.69 -10.93
C LEU A 104 6.54 0.04 -12.26
N LYS A 105 7.44 -0.72 -12.91
CA LYS A 105 7.09 -1.49 -14.11
C LYS A 105 6.06 -2.59 -13.80
N ALA A 106 6.17 -3.25 -12.64
CA ALA A 106 5.14 -4.20 -12.20
C ALA A 106 3.77 -3.54 -11.98
N VAL A 107 3.73 -2.31 -11.45
CA VAL A 107 2.50 -1.50 -11.31
C VAL A 107 1.93 -1.14 -12.68
N GLU A 108 2.76 -0.74 -13.63
CA GLU A 108 2.32 -0.42 -15.01
C GLU A 108 1.63 -1.62 -15.67
N LEU A 109 2.24 -2.80 -15.54
CA LEU A 109 1.74 -4.06 -16.11
C LEU A 109 0.52 -4.63 -15.35
N ARG A 110 0.39 -4.34 -14.05
CA ARG A 110 -0.71 -4.78 -13.18
C ARG A 110 -1.14 -3.66 -12.21
N PRO A 111 -1.93 -2.67 -12.68
CA PRO A 111 -2.28 -1.49 -11.89
C PRO A 111 -3.23 -1.76 -10.72
N LEU A 112 -3.82 -2.96 -10.65
CA LEU A 112 -4.74 -3.38 -9.58
C LEU A 112 -4.14 -4.46 -8.66
N GLY A 113 -2.81 -4.65 -8.69
CA GLY A 113 -2.13 -5.62 -7.82
C GLY A 113 -1.58 -4.97 -6.56
N SER A 114 -1.94 -5.47 -5.37
CA SER A 114 -1.47 -4.87 -4.11
C SER A 114 0.02 -5.09 -3.84
N ILE A 115 0.59 -6.18 -4.34
CA ILE A 115 1.96 -6.60 -3.99
C ILE A 115 3.00 -5.54 -4.39
N ALA A 116 2.91 -5.01 -5.61
CA ALA A 116 3.88 -4.02 -6.10
C ALA A 116 3.80 -2.71 -5.29
N PHE A 117 2.60 -2.22 -5.02
CA PHE A 117 2.41 -1.05 -4.18
C PHE A 117 2.86 -1.29 -2.73
N GLY A 118 2.63 -2.49 -2.18
CA GLY A 118 3.10 -2.85 -0.84
C GLY A 118 4.61 -2.86 -0.73
N ASN A 119 5.30 -3.40 -1.75
CA ASN A 119 6.75 -3.36 -1.85
C ASN A 119 7.29 -1.94 -1.99
N LEU A 120 6.65 -1.10 -2.81
CA LEU A 120 7.00 0.31 -2.95
C LEU A 120 6.79 1.08 -1.64
N ALA A 121 5.68 0.85 -0.94
CA ALA A 121 5.41 1.50 0.35
C ALA A 121 6.49 1.15 1.39
N ASP A 122 6.90 -0.11 1.48
CA ASP A 122 8.01 -0.56 2.31
C ASP A 122 9.34 0.08 1.89
N LEU A 123 9.63 0.15 0.59
CA LEU A 123 10.84 0.75 0.04
C LEU A 123 10.95 2.24 0.42
N TYR A 124 9.89 2.99 0.19
CA TYR A 124 9.83 4.41 0.49
C TYR A 124 9.86 4.69 1.99
N THR A 125 9.28 3.81 2.80
CA THR A 125 9.29 3.95 4.27
C THR A 125 10.66 3.66 4.86
N ASN A 126 11.25 2.52 4.52
CA ASN A 126 12.36 1.94 5.27
C ASN A 126 13.74 2.20 4.65
N PHE A 127 13.81 2.50 3.35
CA PHE A 127 15.08 2.58 2.63
C PHE A 127 15.29 3.95 1.99
N LEU A 128 14.30 4.47 1.25
CA LEU A 128 14.42 5.76 0.56
C LEU A 128 13.96 6.95 1.43
N GLN A 129 13.17 6.70 2.47
CA GLN A 129 12.64 7.72 3.40
C GLN A 129 11.87 8.85 2.68
N ASP A 130 11.11 8.49 1.65
CA ASP A 130 10.25 9.40 0.89
C ASP A 130 8.81 9.26 1.39
N SER A 131 8.42 10.10 2.34
CA SER A 131 7.11 10.01 3.02
C SER A 131 5.92 10.25 2.08
N ASP A 132 6.08 11.08 1.06
CA ASP A 132 5.00 11.40 0.10
C ASP A 132 4.74 10.22 -0.82
N LYS A 133 5.81 9.61 -1.35
CA LYS A 133 5.69 8.38 -2.15
C LYS A 133 5.22 7.19 -1.30
N ALA A 134 5.70 7.05 -0.07
CA ALA A 134 5.23 6.01 0.86
C ALA A 134 3.72 6.12 1.12
N THR A 135 3.25 7.33 1.43
CA THR A 135 1.82 7.64 1.60
C THR A 135 1.01 7.24 0.37
N SER A 136 1.46 7.67 -0.81
CA SER A 136 0.78 7.39 -2.08
C SER A 136 0.72 5.88 -2.38
N ALA A 137 1.80 5.16 -2.07
CA ALA A 137 1.87 3.71 -2.26
C ALA A 137 0.95 2.96 -1.29
N TYR A 138 0.90 3.34 -0.01
CA TYR A 138 -0.03 2.76 0.96
C TYR A 138 -1.50 3.02 0.58
N GLU A 139 -1.84 4.25 0.18
CA GLU A 139 -3.19 4.58 -0.28
C GLU A 139 -3.54 3.75 -1.53
N SER A 140 -2.61 3.61 -2.47
CA SER A 140 -2.80 2.77 -3.66
C SER A 140 -3.02 1.30 -3.32
N VAL A 141 -2.28 0.75 -2.33
CA VAL A 141 -2.52 -0.62 -1.85
C VAL A 141 -3.94 -0.78 -1.33
N LEU A 142 -4.43 0.18 -0.53
CA LEU A 142 -5.75 0.07 0.10
C LEU A 142 -6.90 0.35 -0.88
N GLU A 143 -6.69 1.17 -1.90
CA GLU A 143 -7.69 1.47 -2.93
C GLU A 143 -7.78 0.39 -4.02
N ASN A 144 -6.64 -0.16 -4.47
CA ASN A 144 -6.56 -0.92 -5.73
C ASN A 144 -6.71 -2.44 -5.60
N THR A 145 -7.21 -2.99 -4.49
CA THR A 145 -7.33 -4.45 -4.29
C THR A 145 -8.55 -5.09 -5.00
N GLN A 146 -8.78 -4.83 -6.29
CA GLN A 146 -9.93 -5.45 -6.95
C GLN A 146 -9.71 -6.97 -7.10
N GLY A 147 -10.43 -7.75 -6.31
CA GLY A 147 -10.37 -9.22 -6.33
C GLY A 147 -9.32 -9.83 -5.39
N GLU A 148 -8.58 -9.02 -4.64
CA GLU A 148 -7.64 -9.48 -3.62
C GLU A 148 -8.24 -9.30 -2.21
N PRO A 149 -8.01 -10.25 -1.28
CA PRO A 149 -8.35 -10.04 0.13
C PRO A 149 -7.67 -8.78 0.68
N LYS A 150 -8.41 -7.99 1.46
CA LYS A 150 -7.91 -6.79 2.13
C LYS A 150 -6.93 -7.17 3.25
N ASN A 151 -5.69 -7.44 2.87
CA ASN A 151 -4.67 -7.96 3.78
C ASN A 151 -4.41 -7.02 4.97
N ILE A 152 -4.57 -7.54 6.19
CA ILE A 152 -4.38 -6.81 7.45
C ILE A 152 -2.97 -6.21 7.59
N PHE A 153 -1.95 -6.83 6.98
CA PHE A 153 -0.57 -6.35 7.06
C PHE A 153 -0.39 -4.96 6.45
N TYR A 154 -1.14 -4.61 5.41
CA TYR A 154 -1.06 -3.28 4.81
C TYR A 154 -1.61 -2.19 5.74
N TYR A 155 -2.71 -2.47 6.44
CA TYR A 155 -3.25 -1.56 7.45
C TYR A 155 -2.30 -1.40 8.63
N ARG A 156 -1.69 -2.49 9.11
CA ARG A 156 -0.70 -2.42 10.20
C ARG A 156 0.53 -1.60 9.80
N ASN A 157 1.10 -1.89 8.64
CA ASN A 157 2.31 -1.20 8.19
C ASN A 157 2.02 0.28 7.93
N TYR A 158 0.85 0.62 7.37
CA TYR A 158 0.49 2.02 7.17
C TYR A 158 0.17 2.73 8.49
N PHE A 159 -0.44 2.03 9.45
CA PHE A 159 -0.63 2.54 10.81
C PHE A 159 0.71 2.88 11.48
N ASP A 160 1.67 1.95 11.44
CA ASP A 160 3.01 2.15 12.01
C ASP A 160 3.74 3.30 11.30
N PHE A 161 3.71 3.35 9.96
CA PHE A 161 4.28 4.46 9.19
C PHE A 161 3.65 5.82 9.57
N ALA A 162 2.33 5.88 9.69
CA ALA A 162 1.64 7.11 10.08
C ALA A 162 2.02 7.55 11.50
N LEU A 163 2.18 6.62 12.44
CA LEU A 163 2.62 6.95 13.80
C LEU A 163 4.07 7.39 13.89
N PHE A 164 4.98 6.65 13.27
CA PHE A 164 6.41 6.77 13.56
C PHE A 164 7.18 7.59 12.52
N ASN A 165 6.72 7.63 11.28
CA ASN A 165 7.38 8.38 10.21
C ASN A 165 6.66 9.69 9.89
N LEU A 166 5.31 9.70 9.92
CA LEU A 166 4.53 10.93 9.71
C LEU A 166 4.23 11.70 11.00
N GLU A 167 4.32 11.03 12.16
CA GLU A 167 3.86 11.56 13.45
C GLU A 167 2.39 12.04 13.43
N ASP A 168 1.57 11.44 12.56
CA ASP A 168 0.16 11.76 12.35
C ASP A 168 -0.74 10.69 13.00
N LYS A 169 -1.04 10.91 14.28
CA LYS A 169 -1.86 9.99 15.09
C LYS A 169 -3.29 9.88 14.57
N GLU A 170 -3.85 10.97 14.08
CA GLU A 170 -5.19 11.01 13.50
C GLU A 170 -5.27 10.11 12.26
N LYS A 171 -4.27 10.21 11.38
CA LYS A 171 -4.17 9.36 10.18
C LYS A 171 -3.97 7.90 10.55
N ALA A 172 -3.08 7.60 11.50
CA ALA A 172 -2.88 6.24 11.98
C ALA A 172 -4.22 5.63 12.47
N VAL A 173 -4.93 6.32 13.36
CA VAL A 173 -6.24 5.86 13.84
C VAL A 173 -7.22 5.67 12.69
N ALA A 174 -7.28 6.58 11.72
CA ALA A 174 -8.16 6.45 10.56
C ALA A 174 -7.86 5.19 9.73
N VAL A 175 -6.57 4.92 9.46
CA VAL A 175 -6.11 3.71 8.74
C VAL A 175 -6.52 2.44 9.48
N MET A 176 -6.32 2.40 10.80
CA MET A 176 -6.67 1.22 11.60
C MET A 176 -8.18 0.98 11.65
N LEU A 177 -8.98 2.04 11.76
CA LEU A 177 -10.44 1.95 11.71
C LEU A 177 -10.94 1.44 10.34
N ASP A 178 -10.34 1.90 9.25
CA ASP A 178 -10.64 1.39 7.91
C ASP A 178 -10.27 -0.10 7.79
N GLY A 179 -9.13 -0.49 8.36
CA GLY A 179 -8.71 -1.89 8.44
C GLY A 179 -9.72 -2.78 9.17
N ILE A 180 -10.21 -2.35 10.33
CA ILE A 180 -11.25 -3.04 11.11
C ILE A 180 -12.54 -3.18 10.28
N ALA A 181 -12.95 -2.12 9.58
CA ALA A 181 -14.16 -2.13 8.75
C ALA A 181 -14.05 -3.09 7.55
N ASN A 182 -12.86 -3.19 6.94
CA ASN A 182 -12.60 -4.08 5.81
C ASN A 182 -12.28 -5.53 6.23
N ASN A 183 -12.04 -5.78 7.53
CA ASN A 183 -11.71 -7.08 8.08
C ASN A 183 -12.58 -7.41 9.32
N PRO A 184 -13.91 -7.50 9.18
CA PRO A 184 -14.83 -7.57 10.32
C PRO A 184 -14.71 -8.83 11.19
N GLY A 185 -13.96 -9.85 10.76
CA GLY A 185 -13.71 -11.08 11.51
C GLY A 185 -12.30 -11.18 12.12
N ASN A 186 -11.49 -10.13 12.02
CA ASN A 186 -10.12 -10.14 12.51
C ASN A 186 -10.03 -9.45 13.89
N SER A 187 -9.59 -10.18 14.92
CA SER A 187 -9.39 -9.67 16.28
C SER A 187 -8.10 -8.88 16.47
N GLU A 188 -7.12 -9.03 15.59
CA GLU A 188 -5.80 -8.41 15.71
C GLU A 188 -5.84 -6.89 15.53
N LEU A 189 -6.50 -6.38 14.48
CA LEU A 189 -6.59 -4.94 14.23
C LEU A 189 -7.22 -4.14 15.38
N PRO A 190 -8.36 -4.56 15.98
CA PRO A 190 -8.87 -3.88 17.16
C PRO A 190 -7.94 -4.02 18.38
N ALA A 191 -7.24 -5.15 18.56
CA ALA A 191 -6.27 -5.30 19.65
C ALA A 191 -5.07 -4.34 19.50
N VAL A 192 -4.57 -4.12 18.28
CA VAL A 192 -3.52 -3.14 17.99
C VAL A 192 -4.01 -1.72 18.31
N LEU A 193 -5.21 -1.36 17.87
CA LEU A 193 -5.79 -0.04 18.15
C LEU A 193 -6.02 0.18 19.66
N ALA A 194 -6.40 -0.87 20.39
CA ALA A 194 -6.54 -0.83 21.83
C ALA A 194 -5.21 -0.58 22.54
N GLY A 195 -4.14 -1.26 22.11
CA GLY A 195 -2.78 -1.03 22.59
C GLY A 195 -2.33 0.42 22.39
N PHE A 196 -2.59 0.99 21.21
CA PHE A 196 -2.33 2.41 20.95
C PHE A 196 -3.08 3.33 21.90
N TYR A 197 -4.39 3.12 22.10
CA TYR A 197 -5.15 3.96 23.03
C TYR A 197 -4.73 3.79 24.49
N ARG A 198 -4.28 2.59 24.88
CA ARG A 198 -3.69 2.34 26.20
C ARG A 198 -2.44 3.20 26.39
N ASP A 199 -1.54 3.18 25.42
CA ASP A 199 -0.25 3.88 25.49
C ASP A 199 -0.43 5.41 25.47
N GLU A 200 -1.47 5.90 24.78
CA GLU A 200 -1.90 7.31 24.82
C GLU A 200 -2.65 7.69 26.12
N GLY A 201 -2.89 6.74 27.03
CA GLY A 201 -3.63 6.97 28.28
C GLY A 201 -5.14 7.10 28.12
N ASN A 202 -5.70 6.84 26.92
CA ASN A 202 -7.13 6.80 26.68
C ASN A 202 -7.71 5.42 27.06
N ILE A 203 -7.76 5.17 28.36
CA ILE A 203 -8.16 3.88 28.94
C ILE A 203 -9.57 3.47 28.50
N THR A 204 -10.51 4.42 28.38
CA THR A 204 -11.87 4.13 27.93
C THR A 204 -11.91 3.52 26.54
N LYS A 205 -11.16 4.08 25.58
CA LYS A 205 -11.08 3.52 24.22
C LYS A 205 -10.27 2.22 24.19
N ALA A 206 -9.20 2.12 24.98
CA ALA A 206 -8.43 0.88 25.09
C ALA A 206 -9.33 -0.29 25.50
N ILE A 207 -10.11 -0.13 26.58
CA ILE A 207 -11.10 -1.12 27.03
C ILE A 207 -12.10 -1.46 25.92
N GLN A 208 -12.64 -0.45 25.24
CA GLN A 208 -13.62 -0.64 24.17
C GLN A 208 -13.07 -1.53 23.04
N TYR A 209 -11.84 -1.29 22.57
CA TYR A 209 -11.26 -2.03 21.46
C TYR A 209 -10.70 -3.40 21.88
N PHE A 210 -10.19 -3.56 23.10
CA PHE A 210 -9.85 -4.89 23.62
C PHE A 210 -11.09 -5.77 23.79
N GLN A 211 -12.22 -5.20 24.25
CA GLN A 211 -13.48 -5.95 24.30
C GLN A 211 -13.93 -6.37 22.88
N LEU A 212 -13.84 -5.47 21.90
CA LEU A 212 -14.15 -5.81 20.51
C LEU A 212 -13.25 -6.95 19.98
N ALA A 213 -11.96 -6.93 20.30
CA ALA A 213 -11.04 -8.00 19.93
C ALA A 213 -11.44 -9.36 20.55
N LEU A 214 -11.82 -9.39 21.84
CA LEU A 214 -12.30 -10.61 22.52
C LEU A 214 -13.67 -11.08 22.04
N ASP A 215 -14.55 -10.17 21.61
CA ASP A 215 -15.82 -10.56 21.01
C ASP A 215 -15.60 -11.30 19.68
N LEU A 216 -14.50 -11.00 18.97
CA LEU A 216 -14.09 -11.66 17.72
C LEU A 216 -13.27 -12.94 17.97
N ASP A 217 -12.40 -12.93 18.97
CA ASP A 217 -11.66 -14.12 19.43
C ASP A 217 -11.69 -14.24 20.97
N PRO A 218 -12.67 -14.98 21.52
CA PRO A 218 -12.83 -15.13 22.97
C PRO A 218 -11.70 -15.90 23.67
N ASN A 219 -10.80 -16.56 22.93
CA ASN A 219 -9.72 -17.37 23.49
C ASN A 219 -8.36 -16.67 23.41
N ASP A 220 -8.33 -15.37 23.07
CA ASP A 220 -7.09 -14.59 23.09
C ASP A 220 -6.73 -14.21 24.55
N ASP A 221 -6.02 -15.12 25.21
CA ASP A 221 -5.55 -14.96 26.60
C ASP A 221 -4.69 -13.70 26.78
N LEU A 222 -3.96 -13.26 25.74
CA LEU A 222 -3.12 -12.06 25.80
C LEU A 222 -3.99 -10.82 25.87
N VAL A 223 -5.01 -10.72 25.00
CA VAL A 223 -5.95 -9.60 25.02
C VAL A 223 -6.78 -9.59 26.31
N ALA A 224 -7.21 -10.76 26.80
CA ALA A 224 -7.94 -10.88 28.06
C ALA A 224 -7.11 -10.34 29.24
N ALA A 225 -5.83 -10.70 29.31
CA ALA A 225 -4.92 -10.21 30.34
C ALA A 225 -4.65 -8.70 30.22
N GLU A 226 -4.59 -8.15 29.01
CA GLU A 226 -4.47 -6.69 28.83
C GLU A 226 -5.73 -5.95 29.28
N LEU A 227 -6.92 -6.48 28.98
CA LEU A 227 -8.18 -5.88 29.40
C LEU A 227 -8.34 -5.89 30.93
N GLU A 228 -7.96 -6.98 31.61
CA GLU A 228 -8.03 -7.11 33.07
C GLU A 228 -7.17 -6.05 33.78
N LYS A 229 -5.98 -5.71 33.25
CA LYS A 229 -5.08 -4.70 33.83
C LYS A 229 -5.65 -3.27 33.78
N LEU A 230 -6.65 -3.02 32.94
CA LEU A 230 -7.22 -1.68 32.71
C LEU A 230 -8.49 -1.41 33.54
N GLN A 231 -8.97 -2.42 34.30
CA GLN A 231 -10.16 -2.35 35.15
C GLN A 231 -9.79 -2.07 36.61
#